data_AF-A0A517MNP5-F1
#
_entry.id   AF-A0A517MNP5-F1
#
_cell.length_a   1.000
_cell.length_b   1.000
_cell.length_c   1.000
_cell.angle_alpha   90.00
_cell.angle_beta   90.00
_cell.angle_gamma   90.00
#
_symmetry.space_group_name_H-M   'P 1'
#
loop_
_entity.id
_entity.type
_entity.pdbx_description
1 polymer ?
#
loop_
_entity_poly.entity_id
_entity_poly.type
_entity_poly.pdbx_seq_one_letter_code
_entity_poly.pdbx_strand_id
1 'polypeptide(L)'
;MAFRSRQPLFGKQSRRPSLSFVFLVTLLIGSTNAAPKENEAESWRRNQLKDIAQKIEKSDSDDERLEYGARQTWLQRWKPGQMPLAPTDSPIESELVEEPLLEQLKKPNGVSAEVWQQMISSQTDLLAMDTVDDRKENLRIVIRLAGQLEKRLSDQLPSNLQQLPTPTAWVLAYTRYRLGRALAYRELPSVRERWPISNPMRYEEQLSAAYERLIAQTNEVRPEFILLEDRMLRRAGKKGRALELLEANRRSIEPKWYLKKRRDMLQELGWEPPYKEAAKLYTEAGYSTDP
;
A
#
# COMPACT_ATOMS: atom_id res chain seq x y z
N MET A 1 34.84 70.11 -15.34
CA MET A 1 34.57 70.67 -16.69
C MET A 1 33.06 70.58 -16.90
N ALA A 2 32.26 71.61 -16.57
CA ALA A 2 31.91 72.79 -17.38
C ALA A 2 31.38 72.38 -18.77
N PHE A 3 30.07 72.45 -19.06
CA PHE A 3 29.27 73.61 -19.50
C PHE A 3 27.77 73.36 -19.15
N ARG A 4 27.02 74.20 -18.39
CA ARG A 4 26.29 75.45 -18.76
C ARG A 4 25.60 75.38 -20.14
N SER A 5 24.29 75.60 -20.32
CA SER A 5 23.55 76.79 -19.91
C SER A 5 22.05 76.75 -20.35
N ARG A 6 21.21 77.40 -19.51
CA ARG A 6 20.09 78.33 -19.82
C ARG A 6 18.68 77.83 -20.21
N GLN A 7 17.77 78.04 -19.24
CA GLN A 7 16.35 78.45 -19.27
C GLN A 7 16.10 79.68 -20.22
N PRO A 8 14.86 80.24 -20.50
CA PRO A 8 13.69 80.25 -19.60
C PRO A 8 12.22 80.49 -20.12
N LEU A 9 11.27 80.29 -19.19
CA LEU A 9 10.16 81.20 -18.78
C LEU A 9 8.77 81.25 -19.47
N PHE A 10 7.79 81.30 -18.53
CA PHE A 10 6.49 81.99 -18.49
C PHE A 10 5.20 81.29 -18.93
N GLY A 11 4.27 81.21 -17.97
CA GLY A 11 2.84 80.98 -18.22
C GLY A 11 2.01 80.75 -16.93
N LYS A 12 1.61 81.85 -16.27
CA LYS A 12 0.53 81.93 -15.25
C LYS A 12 -0.75 81.21 -15.76
N GLN A 13 -1.70 80.65 -14.99
CA GLN A 13 -2.42 81.21 -13.85
C GLN A 13 -3.46 80.16 -13.34
N SER A 14 -3.65 80.06 -12.02
CA SER A 14 -4.98 80.07 -11.35
C SER A 14 -6.11 79.10 -11.79
N ARG A 15 -6.43 78.11 -10.94
CA ARG A 15 -7.73 77.98 -10.21
C ARG A 15 -7.82 76.60 -9.51
N ARG A 16 -7.93 76.60 -8.18
CA ARG A 16 -8.64 75.57 -7.40
C ARG A 16 -10.15 75.90 -7.52
N PRO A 17 -11.12 74.94 -7.45
CA PRO A 17 -11.27 74.09 -6.26
C PRO A 17 -11.91 72.69 -6.46
N SER A 18 -12.01 71.99 -5.32
CA SER A 18 -13.05 71.03 -4.95
C SER A 18 -12.94 69.56 -5.39
N LEU A 19 -12.53 68.75 -4.41
CA LEU A 19 -13.30 67.61 -3.85
C LEU A 19 -14.12 66.77 -4.84
N SER A 20 -13.62 65.57 -5.13
CA SER A 20 -14.37 64.31 -5.05
C SER A 20 -13.39 63.14 -5.15
N PHE A 21 -12.88 62.67 -4.02
CA PHE A 21 -12.29 61.33 -3.94
C PHE A 21 -13.45 60.33 -3.99
N VAL A 22 -13.75 59.80 -5.17
CA VAL A 22 -14.47 58.54 -5.28
C VAL A 22 -13.48 57.46 -4.90
N PHE A 23 -13.55 56.99 -3.65
CA PHE A 23 -12.98 55.69 -3.28
C PHE A 23 -13.78 54.63 -4.05
N LEU A 24 -13.27 54.25 -5.22
CA LEU A 24 -13.69 53.03 -5.88
C LEU A 24 -13.16 51.89 -5.00
N VAL A 25 -13.99 51.42 -4.07
CA VAL A 25 -13.77 50.13 -3.42
C VAL A 25 -13.94 49.09 -4.52
N THR A 26 -12.86 48.75 -5.19
CA THR A 26 -12.77 47.50 -5.92
C THR A 26 -12.87 46.41 -4.87
N LEU A 27 -14.09 45.92 -4.66
CA LEU A 27 -14.28 44.54 -4.22
C LEU A 27 -13.59 43.68 -5.29
N LEU A 28 -12.32 43.35 -5.04
CA LEU A 28 -11.73 42.12 -5.52
C LEU A 28 -12.58 41.01 -4.91
N ILE A 29 -13.68 40.66 -5.59
CA ILE A 29 -14.20 39.31 -5.53
C ILE A 29 -13.06 38.48 -6.12
N GLY A 30 -12.16 38.06 -5.23
CA GLY A 30 -11.27 36.96 -5.50
C GLY A 30 -12.17 35.76 -5.72
N SER A 31 -12.62 35.58 -6.96
CA SER A 31 -13.08 34.29 -7.44
C SER A 31 -11.90 33.36 -7.22
N THR A 32 -11.93 32.61 -6.12
CA THR A 32 -11.12 31.42 -5.95
C THR A 32 -11.53 30.51 -7.11
N ASN A 33 -10.80 30.62 -8.21
CA ASN A 33 -10.79 29.64 -9.29
C ASN A 33 -10.12 28.36 -8.74
N ALA A 34 -10.70 27.76 -7.71
CA ALA A 34 -10.62 26.31 -7.56
C ALA A 34 -11.28 25.78 -8.82
N ALA A 35 -10.50 25.10 -9.68
CA ALA A 35 -10.99 24.60 -10.95
C ALA A 35 -12.30 23.82 -10.71
N PRO A 36 -13.33 23.91 -11.58
CA PRO A 36 -14.65 23.32 -11.34
C PRO A 36 -14.64 21.85 -10.89
N LYS A 37 -13.60 21.10 -11.26
CA LYS A 37 -13.34 19.70 -10.85
C LYS A 37 -13.04 19.52 -9.36
N GLU A 38 -12.40 20.48 -8.69
CA GLU A 38 -12.05 20.42 -7.26
C GLU A 38 -13.31 20.54 -6.39
N ASN A 39 -14.25 21.42 -6.79
CA ASN A 39 -15.54 21.58 -6.14
C ASN A 39 -16.43 20.32 -6.28
N GLU A 40 -16.37 19.62 -7.41
CA GLU A 40 -17.10 18.36 -7.62
C GLU A 40 -16.57 17.23 -6.75
N ALA A 41 -15.24 17.07 -6.68
CA ALA A 41 -14.60 16.07 -5.82
C ALA A 41 -14.96 16.27 -4.34
N GLU A 42 -15.06 17.52 -3.90
CA GLU A 42 -15.36 17.85 -2.51
C GLU A 42 -16.85 17.77 -2.16
N SER A 43 -17.73 17.98 -3.14
CA SER A 43 -19.13 17.59 -3.02
C SER A 43 -19.28 16.06 -2.90
N TRP A 44 -18.61 15.31 -3.78
CA TRP A 44 -18.62 13.84 -3.76
C TRP A 44 -18.13 13.29 -2.41
N ARG A 45 -17.01 13.81 -1.91
CA ARG A 45 -16.42 13.40 -0.63
C ARG A 45 -17.39 13.59 0.53
N ARG A 46 -18.05 14.75 0.63
CA ARG A 46 -19.04 15.02 1.68
C ARG A 46 -20.22 14.07 1.62
N ASN A 47 -20.72 13.77 0.42
CA ASN A 47 -21.80 12.80 0.24
C ASN A 47 -21.36 11.38 0.66
N GLN A 48 -20.18 10.94 0.25
CA GLN A 48 -19.64 9.65 0.68
C GLN A 48 -19.46 9.54 2.20
N LEU A 49 -18.96 10.60 2.86
CA LEU A 49 -18.83 10.62 4.31
C LEU A 49 -20.20 10.48 5.02
N LYS A 50 -21.24 11.12 4.48
CA LYS A 50 -22.61 10.98 4.97
C LYS A 50 -23.14 9.55 4.79
N ASP A 51 -22.96 8.98 3.60
CA ASP A 51 -23.39 7.61 3.30
C ASP A 51 -22.67 6.59 4.20
N ILE A 52 -21.38 6.77 4.43
CA ILE A 52 -20.59 5.91 5.32
C ILE A 52 -21.04 6.05 6.77
N ALA A 53 -21.29 7.27 7.25
CA ALA A 53 -21.80 7.47 8.61
C ALA A 53 -23.12 6.72 8.84
N GLN A 54 -24.03 6.76 7.86
CA GLN A 54 -25.28 5.98 7.92
C GLN A 54 -25.03 4.47 7.94
N LYS A 55 -24.03 3.99 7.18
CA LYS A 55 -23.66 2.57 7.20
C LYS A 55 -23.09 2.14 8.54
N ILE A 56 -22.26 2.97 9.19
CA ILE A 56 -21.73 2.71 10.53
C ILE A 56 -22.88 2.61 11.55
N GLU A 57 -23.82 3.55 11.52
CA GLU A 57 -24.98 3.57 12.43
C GLU A 57 -25.88 2.34 12.25
N LYS A 58 -26.05 1.88 11.01
CA LYS A 58 -26.89 0.73 10.65
C LYS A 58 -26.15 -0.61 10.62
N SER A 59 -24.88 -0.66 10.99
CA SER A 59 -24.08 -1.89 10.90
C SER A 59 -24.50 -2.89 11.98
N ASP A 60 -24.70 -4.14 11.57
CA ASP A 60 -25.18 -5.21 12.46
C ASP A 60 -24.03 -5.92 13.21
N SER A 61 -22.77 -5.59 12.89
CA SER A 61 -21.58 -6.22 13.50
C SER A 61 -20.46 -5.23 13.76
N ASP A 62 -19.60 -5.56 14.73
CA ASP A 62 -18.35 -4.81 14.99
C ASP A 62 -17.44 -4.78 13.75
N ASP A 63 -17.37 -5.88 13.02
CA ASP A 63 -16.50 -6.03 11.86
C ASP A 63 -16.95 -5.18 10.65
N GLU A 64 -18.25 -4.97 10.46
CA GLU A 64 -18.77 -3.98 9.52
C GLU A 64 -18.50 -2.55 9.97
N ARG A 65 -18.69 -2.24 11.26
CA ARG A 65 -18.38 -0.93 11.83
C ARG A 65 -16.90 -0.57 11.66
N LEU A 66 -16.00 -1.52 11.87
CA LEU A 66 -14.56 -1.33 11.66
C LEU A 66 -14.23 -1.10 10.18
N GLU A 67 -14.87 -1.82 9.26
CA GLU A 67 -14.67 -1.61 7.82
C GLU A 67 -15.12 -0.23 7.36
N TYR A 68 -16.32 0.21 7.76
CA TYR A 68 -16.81 1.53 7.40
C TYR A 68 -16.08 2.65 8.15
N GLY A 69 -15.67 2.42 9.39
CA GLY A 69 -14.81 3.33 10.15
C GLY A 69 -13.45 3.57 9.48
N ALA A 70 -12.84 2.52 8.94
CA ALA A 70 -11.60 2.63 8.15
C ALA A 70 -11.82 3.49 6.89
N ARG A 71 -12.91 3.27 6.15
CA ARG A 71 -13.26 4.08 4.97
C ARG A 71 -13.50 5.55 5.33
N GLN A 72 -14.21 5.81 6.43
CA GLN A 72 -14.47 7.15 6.93
C GLN A 72 -13.16 7.86 7.27
N THR A 73 -12.27 7.19 8.01
CA THR A 73 -10.96 7.71 8.42
C THR A 73 -10.13 8.09 7.20
N TRP A 74 -10.05 7.22 6.19
CA TRP A 74 -9.32 7.51 4.97
C TRP A 74 -9.85 8.77 4.27
N LEU A 75 -11.17 8.82 4.02
CA LEU A 75 -11.81 9.95 3.34
C LEU A 75 -11.73 11.25 4.12
N GLN A 76 -11.72 11.21 5.46
CA GLN A 76 -11.51 12.40 6.28
C GLN A 76 -10.10 12.99 6.10
N ARG A 77 -9.08 12.14 5.87
CA ARG A 77 -7.70 12.58 5.64
C ARG A 77 -7.45 13.00 4.20
N TRP A 78 -8.06 12.32 3.23
CA TRP A 78 -7.92 12.70 1.82
C TRP A 78 -8.56 14.07 1.55
N LYS A 79 -7.82 14.91 0.83
CA LYS A 79 -8.28 16.19 0.27
C LYS A 79 -7.98 16.15 -1.23
N PRO A 80 -8.91 16.54 -2.11
CA PRO A 80 -8.71 16.51 -3.56
C PRO A 80 -7.45 17.27 -3.96
N GLY A 81 -6.63 16.62 -4.79
CA GLY A 81 -5.38 17.21 -5.28
C GLY A 81 -4.24 17.23 -4.26
N GLN A 82 -4.43 16.68 -3.06
CA GLN A 82 -3.43 16.62 -1.99
C GLN A 82 -3.09 15.18 -1.59
N MET A 83 -3.38 14.20 -2.44
CA MET A 83 -2.96 12.82 -2.21
C MET A 83 -1.43 12.75 -2.16
N PRO A 84 -0.85 12.12 -1.12
CA PRO A 84 0.60 12.08 -0.98
C PRO A 84 1.25 11.24 -2.10
N LEU A 85 2.44 11.65 -2.51
CA LEU A 85 3.34 10.82 -3.31
C LEU A 85 3.77 9.57 -2.51
N ALA A 86 4.40 8.61 -3.21
CA ALA A 86 5.11 7.56 -2.51
C ALA A 86 6.19 8.18 -1.62
N PRO A 87 6.45 7.64 -0.42
CA PRO A 87 7.61 8.03 0.36
C PRO A 87 8.87 7.90 -0.49
N THR A 88 9.64 8.98 -0.61
CA THR A 88 10.97 8.98 -1.26
C THR A 88 12.06 8.54 -0.30
N ASP A 89 11.80 8.70 1.00
CA ASP A 89 12.66 8.25 2.07
C ASP A 89 12.09 6.92 2.58
N SER A 90 12.95 5.91 2.70
CA SER A 90 12.63 4.63 3.35
C SER A 90 13.16 4.58 4.80
N PRO A 91 12.57 5.30 5.78
CA PRO A 91 12.94 5.09 7.18
C PRO A 91 12.74 3.66 7.67
N ILE A 92 11.87 2.88 6.99
CA ILE A 92 11.50 1.52 7.42
C ILE A 92 12.39 0.46 6.78
N GLU A 93 13.10 0.70 5.67
CA GLU A 93 14.06 -0.29 5.14
C GLU A 93 15.13 -0.65 6.17
N SER A 94 15.51 0.28 7.05
CA SER A 94 16.41 -0.01 8.17
C SER A 94 15.78 -0.76 9.35
N GLU A 95 14.45 -0.88 9.39
CA GLU A 95 13.69 -1.59 10.44
C GLU A 95 13.13 -2.95 9.98
N LEU A 96 13.06 -3.20 8.66
CA LEU A 96 12.66 -4.50 8.13
C LEU A 96 13.76 -5.54 8.39
N VAL A 97 13.35 -6.73 8.81
CA VAL A 97 14.28 -7.85 8.96
C VAL A 97 14.45 -8.52 7.61
N GLU A 98 15.63 -8.45 7.00
CA GLU A 98 15.92 -9.26 5.81
C GLU A 98 15.84 -10.75 6.13
N GLU A 99 15.37 -11.54 5.16
CA GLU A 99 15.29 -12.99 5.34
C GLU A 99 16.68 -13.61 5.54
N PRO A 100 16.94 -14.32 6.65
CA PRO A 100 18.18 -15.04 6.83
C PRO A 100 18.31 -16.21 5.85
N LEU A 101 19.51 -16.47 5.36
CA LEU A 101 19.79 -17.68 4.57
C LEU A 101 20.29 -18.80 5.48
N LEU A 102 19.63 -19.96 5.43
CA LEU A 102 19.98 -21.12 6.26
C LEU A 102 21.44 -21.56 6.07
N GLU A 103 21.99 -21.40 4.87
CA GLU A 103 23.40 -21.71 4.57
C GLU A 103 24.39 -20.85 5.36
N GLN A 104 23.98 -19.65 5.77
CA GLN A 104 24.79 -18.71 6.55
C GLN A 104 24.59 -18.90 8.06
N LEU A 105 23.60 -19.69 8.47
CA LEU A 105 23.30 -19.95 9.88
C LEU A 105 24.05 -21.18 10.39
N LYS A 106 24.45 -21.12 11.65
CA LYS A 106 24.98 -22.30 12.34
C LYS A 106 23.87 -23.34 12.48
N LYS A 107 24.13 -24.57 12.01
CA LYS A 107 23.23 -25.70 12.18
C LYS A 107 22.85 -25.87 13.67
N PRO A 108 21.55 -25.90 14.01
CA PRO A 108 21.11 -26.14 15.38
C PRO A 108 21.56 -27.49 15.94
N ASN A 109 21.67 -27.56 17.27
CA ASN A 109 21.79 -28.82 18.00
C ASN A 109 20.46 -29.60 17.88
N GLY A 110 20.53 -30.92 17.78
CA GLY A 110 19.35 -31.78 17.61
C GLY A 110 18.86 -31.94 16.15
N VAL A 111 19.33 -31.11 15.22
CA VAL A 111 19.07 -31.28 13.77
C VAL A 111 20.23 -32.04 13.13
N SER A 112 19.95 -33.12 12.39
CA SER A 112 21.00 -33.87 11.69
C SER A 112 21.63 -33.03 10.56
N ALA A 113 22.88 -33.31 10.22
CA ALA A 113 23.58 -32.59 9.15
C ALA A 113 22.87 -32.75 7.79
N GLU A 114 22.38 -33.96 7.51
CA GLU A 114 21.61 -34.26 6.30
C GLU A 114 20.32 -33.46 6.22
N VAL A 115 19.52 -33.44 7.29
CA VAL A 115 18.26 -32.68 7.33
C VAL A 115 18.52 -31.19 7.15
N TRP A 116 19.58 -30.66 7.78
CA TRP A 116 19.96 -29.25 7.61
C TRP A 116 20.34 -28.92 6.16
N GLN A 117 21.14 -29.77 5.50
CA GLN A 117 21.48 -29.59 4.09
C GLN A 117 20.26 -29.66 3.17
N GLN A 118 19.30 -30.55 3.46
CA GLN A 118 18.03 -30.61 2.73
C GLN A 118 17.21 -29.33 2.90
N MET A 119 17.19 -28.72 4.08
CA MET A 119 16.51 -27.43 4.31
C MET A 119 17.19 -26.30 3.55
N ILE A 120 18.53 -26.24 3.59
CA ILE A 120 19.32 -25.25 2.82
C ILE A 120 18.96 -25.36 1.34
N SER A 121 19.12 -26.56 0.74
CA SER A 121 18.81 -26.79 -0.67
C SER A 121 17.36 -26.42 -1.00
N SER A 122 16.41 -26.75 -0.13
CA SER A 122 15.00 -26.39 -0.33
C SER A 122 14.76 -24.87 -0.28
N GLN A 123 15.46 -24.13 0.59
CA GLN A 123 15.36 -22.66 0.63
C GLN A 123 15.98 -22.06 -0.63
N THR A 124 17.16 -22.51 -1.04
CA THR A 124 17.81 -22.06 -2.28
C THR A 124 16.91 -22.27 -3.50
N ASP A 125 16.35 -23.46 -3.66
CA ASP A 125 15.43 -23.77 -4.76
C ASP A 125 14.16 -22.91 -4.71
N LEU A 126 13.60 -22.69 -3.52
CA LEU A 126 12.44 -21.82 -3.34
C LEU A 126 12.74 -20.38 -3.76
N LEU A 127 13.86 -19.82 -3.31
CA LEU A 127 14.28 -18.46 -3.63
C LEU A 127 14.56 -18.28 -5.12
N ALA A 128 15.17 -19.27 -5.77
CA ALA A 128 15.42 -19.25 -7.21
C ALA A 128 14.12 -19.23 -8.03
N MET A 129 13.03 -19.81 -7.52
CA MET A 129 11.74 -19.88 -8.23
C MET A 129 10.80 -18.72 -7.90
N ASP A 130 11.01 -18.03 -6.77
CA ASP A 130 10.13 -16.98 -6.23
C ASP A 130 10.63 -15.55 -6.51
N THR A 131 11.23 -15.33 -7.69
CA THR A 131 11.67 -14.01 -8.15
C THR A 131 10.48 -13.07 -8.39
N VAL A 132 10.70 -11.75 -8.39
CA VAL A 132 9.63 -10.77 -8.66
C VAL A 132 8.99 -11.01 -10.03
N ASP A 133 9.81 -11.37 -11.01
CA ASP A 133 9.41 -11.52 -12.41
C ASP A 133 8.73 -12.87 -12.68
N ASP A 134 9.23 -13.97 -12.09
CA ASP A 134 8.78 -15.32 -12.46
C ASP A 134 7.79 -15.95 -11.48
N ARG A 135 7.61 -15.39 -10.27
CA ARG A 135 6.79 -16.03 -9.21
C ARG A 135 5.36 -16.37 -9.64
N LYS A 136 4.76 -15.61 -10.55
CA LYS A 136 3.39 -15.85 -11.05
C LYS A 136 3.33 -17.02 -12.03
N GLU A 137 4.40 -17.26 -12.77
CA GLU A 137 4.53 -18.37 -13.71
C GLU A 137 4.94 -19.66 -12.99
N ASN A 138 5.74 -19.54 -11.93
CA ASN A 138 6.25 -20.67 -11.14
C ASN A 138 5.36 -21.08 -9.95
N LEU A 139 4.11 -20.58 -9.86
CA LEU A 139 3.26 -20.76 -8.66
C LEU A 139 3.13 -22.21 -8.20
N ARG A 140 3.00 -23.18 -9.11
CA ARG A 140 2.92 -24.61 -8.75
C ARG A 140 4.19 -25.08 -8.04
N ILE A 141 5.35 -24.67 -8.53
CA ILE A 141 6.66 -25.03 -7.99
C ILE A 141 6.84 -24.33 -6.65
N VAL A 142 6.57 -23.03 -6.56
CA VAL A 142 6.68 -22.23 -5.34
C VAL A 142 5.79 -22.80 -4.23
N ILE A 143 4.51 -23.11 -4.50
CA ILE A 143 3.59 -23.70 -3.51
C ILE A 143 4.14 -25.04 -3.00
N ARG A 144 4.64 -25.90 -3.89
CA ARG A 144 5.21 -27.20 -3.52
C ARG A 144 6.47 -27.04 -2.67
N LEU A 145 7.43 -26.23 -3.12
CA LEU A 145 8.71 -26.04 -2.43
C LEU A 145 8.50 -25.35 -1.07
N ALA A 146 7.70 -24.28 -1.01
CA ALA A 146 7.41 -23.59 0.23
C ALA A 146 6.67 -24.49 1.21
N GLY A 147 5.68 -25.29 0.76
CA GLY A 147 5.00 -26.24 1.63
C GLY A 147 5.92 -27.35 2.16
N GLN A 148 6.84 -27.86 1.33
CA GLN A 148 7.82 -28.86 1.76
C GLN A 148 8.83 -28.29 2.76
N LEU A 149 9.34 -27.08 2.51
CA LEU A 149 10.26 -26.40 3.41
C LEU A 149 9.58 -26.02 4.73
N GLU A 150 8.37 -25.47 4.69
CA GLU A 150 7.60 -25.09 5.89
C GLU A 150 7.35 -26.28 6.80
N LYS A 151 6.94 -27.42 6.21
CA LYS A 151 6.75 -28.67 6.96
C LYS A 151 8.05 -29.13 7.60
N ARG A 152 9.17 -29.16 6.85
CA ARG A 152 10.47 -29.59 7.40
C ARG A 152 10.93 -28.69 8.53
N LEU A 153 10.86 -27.36 8.34
CA LEU A 153 11.23 -26.40 9.37
C LEU A 153 10.37 -26.58 10.63
N SER A 154 9.06 -26.74 10.47
CA SER A 154 8.13 -26.92 11.61
C SER A 154 8.33 -28.26 12.33
N ASP A 155 8.64 -29.34 11.60
CA ASP A 155 8.76 -30.69 12.19
C ASP A 155 10.14 -30.93 12.82
N GLN A 156 11.19 -30.33 12.28
CA GLN A 156 12.57 -30.70 12.61
C GLN A 156 13.31 -29.64 13.42
N LEU A 157 12.88 -28.38 13.41
CA LEU A 157 13.48 -27.37 14.29
C LEU A 157 12.96 -27.56 15.73
N PRO A 158 13.83 -27.46 16.74
CA PRO A 158 13.40 -27.31 18.13
C PRO A 158 12.40 -26.17 18.29
N SER A 159 11.36 -26.34 19.12
CA SER A 159 10.26 -25.37 19.23
C SER A 159 10.71 -23.96 19.62
N ASN A 160 11.75 -23.83 20.44
CA ASN A 160 12.34 -22.54 20.83
C ASN A 160 13.01 -21.81 19.66
N LEU A 161 13.37 -22.52 18.58
CA LEU A 161 13.96 -21.96 17.36
C LEU A 161 12.93 -21.66 16.27
N GLN A 162 11.65 -21.98 16.52
CA GLN A 162 10.54 -21.64 15.62
C GLN A 162 9.87 -20.31 16.01
N GLN A 163 10.17 -19.79 17.20
CA GLN A 163 9.65 -18.53 17.70
C GLN A 163 10.58 -17.36 17.36
N LEU A 164 9.98 -16.24 16.94
CA LEU A 164 10.71 -14.99 16.72
C LEU A 164 11.31 -14.49 18.05
N PRO A 165 12.47 -13.81 18.02
CA PRO A 165 13.15 -13.25 16.85
C PRO A 165 14.33 -14.10 16.34
N THR A 166 14.37 -15.41 16.60
CA THR A 166 15.51 -16.24 16.16
C THR A 166 15.66 -16.23 14.62
N PRO A 167 16.88 -16.28 14.05
CA PRO A 167 17.05 -16.28 12.60
C PRO A 167 16.32 -17.43 11.90
N THR A 168 16.29 -18.63 12.49
CA THR A 168 15.54 -19.78 11.96
C THR A 168 14.03 -19.56 11.96
N ALA A 169 13.50 -18.87 12.98
CA ALA A 169 12.08 -18.50 13.00
C ALA A 169 11.75 -17.48 11.91
N TRP A 170 12.65 -16.53 11.63
CA TRP A 170 12.49 -15.62 10.48
C TRP A 170 12.43 -16.38 9.16
N VAL A 171 13.31 -17.37 8.93
CA VAL A 171 13.21 -18.24 7.73
C VAL A 171 11.84 -18.93 7.64
N LEU A 172 11.34 -19.47 8.75
CA LEU A 172 10.03 -20.11 8.79
C LEU A 172 8.90 -19.12 8.47
N ALA A 173 8.94 -17.91 9.03
CA ALA A 173 7.94 -16.87 8.78
C ALA A 173 7.94 -16.44 7.30
N TYR A 174 9.12 -16.19 6.73
CA TYR A 174 9.28 -15.89 5.31
C TYR A 174 8.80 -17.03 4.40
N THR A 175 9.05 -18.28 4.78
CA THR A 175 8.55 -19.45 4.05
C THR A 175 7.02 -19.52 4.08
N ARG A 176 6.39 -19.30 5.24
CA ARG A 176 4.93 -19.26 5.40
C ARG A 176 4.32 -18.10 4.60
N TYR A 177 4.94 -16.93 4.62
CA TYR A 177 4.54 -15.78 3.81
C TYR A 177 4.56 -16.10 2.30
N ARG A 178 5.64 -16.71 1.79
CA ARG A 178 5.71 -17.13 0.38
C ARG A 178 4.64 -18.13 0.02
N LEU A 179 4.40 -19.13 0.88
CA LEU A 179 3.35 -20.12 0.67
C LEU A 179 1.97 -19.44 0.59
N GLY A 180 1.63 -18.60 1.58
CA GLY A 180 0.36 -17.87 1.61
C GLY A 180 0.19 -16.95 0.40
N ARG A 181 1.23 -16.20 0.03
CA ARG A 181 1.21 -15.33 -1.15
C ARG A 181 1.02 -16.12 -2.44
N ALA A 182 1.75 -17.22 -2.64
CA ALA A 182 1.65 -18.03 -3.84
C ALA A 182 0.26 -18.70 -3.94
N LEU A 183 -0.29 -19.18 -2.82
CA LEU A 183 -1.67 -19.66 -2.77
C LEU A 183 -2.66 -18.55 -3.14
N ALA A 184 -2.54 -17.35 -2.57
CA ALA A 184 -3.42 -16.22 -2.87
C ALA A 184 -3.32 -15.73 -4.33
N TYR A 185 -2.15 -15.83 -4.97
CA TYR A 185 -1.98 -15.51 -6.39
C TYR A 185 -2.70 -16.48 -7.33
N ARG A 186 -3.10 -17.67 -6.86
CA ARG A 186 -3.96 -18.56 -7.65
C ARG A 186 -5.32 -17.96 -8.01
N GLU A 187 -5.78 -16.97 -7.25
CA GLU A 187 -7.04 -16.28 -7.52
C GLU A 187 -6.92 -15.18 -8.58
N LEU A 188 -5.71 -14.84 -9.04
CA LEU A 188 -5.54 -13.85 -10.10
C LEU A 188 -6.25 -14.32 -11.37
N PRO A 189 -6.98 -13.45 -12.10
CA PRO A 189 -7.76 -13.87 -13.27
C PRO A 189 -6.96 -14.69 -14.28
N SER A 190 -5.78 -14.22 -14.68
CA SER A 190 -4.89 -14.91 -15.63
C SER A 190 -4.34 -16.24 -15.11
N VAL A 191 -4.26 -16.43 -13.80
CA VAL A 191 -3.85 -17.70 -13.19
C VAL A 191 -5.04 -18.65 -13.12
N ARG A 192 -6.23 -18.17 -12.74
CA ARG A 192 -7.45 -18.97 -12.68
C ARG A 192 -7.85 -19.51 -14.05
N GLU A 193 -7.65 -18.72 -15.10
CA GLU A 193 -7.92 -19.14 -16.48
C GLU A 193 -7.03 -20.30 -16.91
N ARG A 194 -5.72 -20.21 -16.65
CA ARG A 194 -4.73 -21.23 -17.01
C ARG A 194 -4.70 -22.43 -16.06
N TRP A 195 -4.99 -22.19 -14.79
CA TRP A 195 -4.97 -23.17 -13.71
C TRP A 195 -6.17 -22.99 -12.77
N PRO A 196 -7.35 -23.49 -13.16
CA PRO A 196 -8.56 -23.37 -12.36
C PRO A 196 -8.43 -23.99 -10.96
N ILE A 197 -9.15 -23.41 -10.00
CA ILE A 197 -9.29 -23.96 -8.64
C ILE A 197 -10.40 -25.00 -8.66
N SER A 198 -10.05 -26.27 -8.82
CA SER A 198 -11.02 -27.38 -8.94
C SER A 198 -11.76 -27.70 -7.65
N ASN A 199 -11.15 -27.46 -6.48
CA ASN A 199 -11.78 -27.67 -5.18
C ASN A 199 -11.64 -26.39 -4.34
N PRO A 200 -12.64 -25.50 -4.36
CA PRO A 200 -12.59 -24.22 -3.65
C PRO A 200 -12.47 -24.36 -2.14
N MET A 201 -13.16 -25.33 -1.51
CA MET A 201 -13.11 -25.53 -0.05
C MET A 201 -11.72 -25.94 0.41
N ARG A 202 -11.12 -26.95 -0.23
CA ARG A 202 -9.75 -27.37 0.09
C ARG A 202 -8.73 -26.27 -0.17
N TYR A 203 -8.94 -25.46 -1.22
CA TYR A 203 -8.10 -24.31 -1.49
C TYR A 203 -8.19 -23.26 -0.38
N GLU A 204 -9.40 -22.95 0.08
CA GLU A 204 -9.62 -22.02 1.19
C GLU A 204 -8.93 -22.51 2.45
N GLU A 205 -9.13 -23.77 2.83
CA GLU A 205 -8.49 -24.39 3.99
C GLU A 205 -6.96 -24.26 3.91
N GLN A 206 -6.37 -24.50 2.74
CA GLN A 206 -4.92 -24.39 2.56
C GLN A 206 -4.41 -22.96 2.73
N LEU A 207 -5.09 -21.99 2.13
CA LEU A 207 -4.69 -20.58 2.20
C LEU A 207 -4.87 -20.04 3.62
N SER A 208 -6.03 -20.26 4.23
CA SER A 208 -6.33 -19.82 5.59
C SER A 208 -5.38 -20.45 6.61
N ALA A 209 -5.12 -21.76 6.52
CA ALA A 209 -4.17 -22.40 7.43
C ALA A 209 -2.73 -21.87 7.25
N ALA A 210 -2.29 -21.57 6.03
CA ALA A 210 -0.96 -20.98 5.80
C ALA A 210 -0.84 -19.57 6.40
N TYR A 211 -1.89 -18.77 6.26
CA TYR A 211 -1.97 -17.42 6.80
C TYR A 211 -2.08 -17.41 8.33
N GLU A 212 -2.93 -18.25 8.92
CA GLU A 212 -3.07 -18.40 10.37
C GLU A 212 -1.76 -18.83 11.03
N ARG A 213 -1.02 -19.77 10.43
CA ARG A 213 0.31 -20.17 10.93
C ARG A 213 1.33 -19.03 10.88
N LEU A 214 1.25 -18.13 9.90
CA LEU A 214 2.10 -16.94 9.85
C LEU A 214 1.75 -15.98 10.98
N ILE A 215 0.48 -15.62 11.11
CA ILE A 215 0.01 -14.68 12.14
C ILE A 215 0.26 -15.20 13.55
N ALA A 216 0.02 -16.50 13.79
CA ALA A 216 0.31 -17.14 15.08
C ALA A 216 1.81 -17.12 15.43
N GLN A 217 2.69 -17.12 14.43
CA GLN A 217 4.13 -17.05 14.64
C GLN A 217 4.60 -15.61 14.90
N THR A 218 4.00 -14.63 14.23
CA THR A 218 4.39 -13.21 14.33
C THR A 218 3.72 -12.49 15.49
N ASN A 219 2.65 -13.04 16.07
CA ASN A 219 1.79 -12.47 17.13
C ASN A 219 1.07 -11.16 16.77
N GLU A 220 1.48 -10.50 15.69
CA GLU A 220 0.90 -9.28 15.16
C GLU A 220 1.12 -9.19 13.65
N VAL A 221 0.48 -8.21 13.01
CA VAL A 221 0.73 -7.89 11.61
C VAL A 221 2.09 -7.23 11.49
N ARG A 222 2.94 -7.80 10.62
CA ARG A 222 4.32 -7.39 10.43
C ARG A 222 4.49 -6.63 9.10
N PRO A 223 5.25 -5.51 9.07
CA PRO A 223 5.55 -4.79 7.83
C PRO A 223 6.13 -5.69 6.72
N GLU A 224 6.96 -6.67 7.07
CA GLU A 224 7.57 -7.63 6.15
C GLU A 224 6.55 -8.43 5.33
N PHE A 225 5.36 -8.64 5.90
CA PHE A 225 4.34 -9.55 5.36
C PHE A 225 3.04 -8.81 4.98
N ILE A 226 3.06 -7.48 4.99
CA ILE A 226 1.86 -6.64 4.87
C ILE A 226 1.08 -6.85 3.57
N LEU A 227 1.77 -7.26 2.49
CA LEU A 227 1.12 -7.48 1.20
C LEU A 227 0.25 -8.75 1.17
N LEU A 228 0.52 -9.73 2.04
CA LEU A 228 -0.36 -10.88 2.21
C LEU A 228 -1.57 -10.47 3.06
N GLU A 229 -1.36 -9.70 4.13
CA GLU A 229 -2.44 -9.13 4.95
C GLU A 229 -3.43 -8.31 4.10
N ASP A 230 -2.92 -7.37 3.29
CA ASP A 230 -3.70 -6.60 2.30
C ASP A 230 -4.57 -7.52 1.45
N ARG A 231 -3.99 -8.61 0.94
CA ARG A 231 -4.70 -9.57 0.11
C ARG A 231 -5.79 -10.30 0.90
N MET A 232 -5.52 -10.74 2.12
CA MET A 232 -6.50 -11.44 2.96
C MET A 232 -7.67 -10.54 3.34
N LEU A 233 -7.42 -9.28 3.70
CA LEU A 233 -8.48 -8.29 3.96
C LEU A 233 -9.35 -8.06 2.73
N ARG A 234 -8.75 -7.93 1.54
CA ARG A 234 -9.51 -7.76 0.29
C ARG A 234 -10.38 -8.97 -0.04
N ARG A 235 -9.88 -10.19 0.19
CA ARG A 235 -10.66 -11.43 0.04
C ARG A 235 -11.86 -11.46 0.98
N ALA A 236 -11.68 -11.00 2.20
CA ALA A 236 -12.76 -10.85 3.19
C ALA A 236 -13.70 -9.64 2.92
N GLY A 237 -13.53 -8.93 1.79
CA GLY A 237 -14.32 -7.75 1.45
C GLY A 237 -13.99 -6.49 2.27
N LYS A 238 -12.93 -6.51 3.08
CA LYS A 238 -12.50 -5.45 4.00
C LYS A 238 -11.57 -4.44 3.33
N LYS A 239 -12.05 -3.85 2.23
CA LYS A 239 -11.26 -2.96 1.36
C LYS A 239 -10.85 -1.65 2.04
N GLY A 240 -11.69 -1.10 2.91
CA GLY A 240 -11.37 0.08 3.71
C GLY A 240 -10.25 -0.20 4.69
N ARG A 241 -10.32 -1.32 5.41
CA ARG A 241 -9.25 -1.76 6.31
C ARG A 241 -7.95 -2.05 5.54
N ALA A 242 -8.05 -2.68 4.38
CA ALA A 242 -6.89 -2.94 3.52
C ALA A 242 -6.23 -1.63 3.02
N LEU A 243 -7.03 -0.62 2.67
CA LEU A 243 -6.53 0.70 2.28
C LEU A 243 -5.80 1.39 3.44
N GLU A 244 -6.39 1.39 4.64
CA GLU A 244 -5.76 1.95 5.84
C GLU A 244 -4.44 1.23 6.19
N LEU A 245 -4.43 -0.10 6.10
CA LEU A 245 -3.24 -0.92 6.29
C LEU A 245 -2.12 -0.53 5.31
N LEU A 246 -2.47 -0.37 4.04
CA LEU A 246 -1.54 0.03 2.98
C LEU A 246 -0.94 1.41 3.25
N GLU A 247 -1.77 2.40 3.62
CA GLU A 247 -1.32 3.76 3.94
C GLU A 247 -0.41 3.79 5.19
N ALA A 248 -0.75 3.02 6.22
CA ALA A 248 0.05 2.92 7.44
C ALA A 248 1.45 2.31 7.19
N ASN A 249 1.55 1.41 6.21
CA ASN A 249 2.79 0.68 5.89
C ASN A 249 3.44 1.16 4.58
N ARG A 250 3.08 2.34 4.07
CA ARG A 250 3.57 2.86 2.78
C ARG A 250 5.08 2.99 2.67
N ARG A 251 5.79 3.10 3.80
CA ARG A 251 7.27 3.19 3.87
C ARG A 251 7.96 1.82 3.86
N SER A 252 7.20 0.74 4.04
CA SER A 252 7.67 -0.65 4.07
C SER A 252 7.46 -1.36 2.73
N ILE A 253 6.92 -0.65 1.73
CA ILE A 253 6.49 -1.19 0.45
C ILE A 253 7.21 -0.40 -0.64
N GLU A 254 7.78 -1.11 -1.62
CA GLU A 254 8.39 -0.48 -2.79
C GLU A 254 7.43 0.56 -3.41
N PRO A 255 7.89 1.79 -3.71
CA PRO A 255 7.06 2.89 -4.22
C PRO A 255 6.11 2.50 -5.36
N LYS A 256 6.60 1.74 -6.35
CA LYS A 256 5.80 1.25 -7.48
C LYS A 256 4.60 0.44 -7.02
N TRP A 257 4.84 -0.56 -6.15
CA TRP A 257 3.78 -1.46 -5.67
C TRP A 257 2.81 -0.74 -4.75
N TYR A 258 3.29 0.17 -3.90
CA TYR A 258 2.43 0.98 -3.05
C TYR A 258 1.46 1.82 -3.89
N LEU A 259 1.97 2.60 -4.86
CA LEU A 259 1.15 3.46 -5.70
C LEU A 259 0.16 2.66 -6.53
N LYS A 260 0.60 1.54 -7.13
CA LYS A 260 -0.27 0.64 -7.88
C LYS A 260 -1.42 0.11 -7.01
N LYS A 261 -1.09 -0.42 -5.83
CA LYS A 261 -2.08 -1.02 -4.93
C LYS A 261 -3.09 0.01 -4.42
N ARG A 262 -2.64 1.23 -4.08
CA ARG A 262 -3.52 2.31 -3.66
C ARG A 262 -4.51 2.68 -4.76
N ARG A 263 -4.01 2.86 -5.99
CA ARG A 263 -4.85 3.12 -7.16
C ARG A 263 -5.90 2.01 -7.36
N ASP A 264 -5.45 0.76 -7.40
CA ASP A 264 -6.33 -0.40 -7.63
C ASP A 264 -7.38 -0.52 -6.51
N MET A 265 -7.01 -0.24 -5.25
CA MET A 265 -7.94 -0.27 -4.11
C MET A 265 -9.02 0.81 -4.21
N LEU A 266 -8.65 2.03 -4.58
CA LEU A 266 -9.60 3.13 -4.76
C LEU A 266 -10.59 2.84 -5.90
N GLN A 267 -10.11 2.20 -6.97
CA GLN A 267 -10.97 1.70 -8.04
C GLN A 267 -11.94 0.62 -7.53
N GLU A 268 -11.44 -0.33 -6.74
CA GLU A 268 -12.25 -1.41 -6.17
C GLU A 268 -13.31 -0.95 -5.15
N LEU A 269 -13.10 0.21 -4.54
CA LEU A 269 -14.07 0.89 -3.68
C LEU A 269 -15.11 1.70 -4.48
N GLY A 270 -14.92 1.86 -5.79
CA GLY A 270 -15.74 2.73 -6.63
C GLY A 270 -15.53 4.21 -6.35
N TRP A 271 -14.39 4.58 -5.79
CA TRP A 271 -14.10 5.95 -5.37
C TRP A 271 -13.42 6.73 -6.50
N GLU A 272 -14.23 7.17 -7.45
CA GLU A 272 -13.75 7.71 -8.73
C GLU A 272 -12.84 8.95 -8.58
N PRO A 273 -13.17 9.99 -7.79
CA PRO A 273 -12.28 11.15 -7.66
C PRO A 273 -10.89 10.83 -7.11
N PRO A 274 -10.73 10.14 -5.95
CA PRO A 274 -9.40 9.77 -5.47
C PRO A 274 -8.73 8.72 -6.37
N TYR A 275 -9.49 7.83 -7.02
CA TYR A 275 -8.91 6.90 -8.01
C TYR A 275 -8.23 7.63 -9.16
N LYS A 276 -8.87 8.63 -9.76
CA LYS A 276 -8.27 9.44 -10.84
C LYS A 276 -7.00 10.14 -10.40
N GLU A 277 -7.01 10.67 -9.18
CA GLU A 277 -5.83 11.29 -8.58
C GLU A 277 -4.70 10.28 -8.37
N ALA A 278 -4.99 9.12 -7.79
CA ALA A 278 -4.02 8.05 -7.61
C ALA A 278 -3.45 7.53 -8.94
N ALA A 279 -4.29 7.41 -9.97
CA ALA A 279 -3.88 7.00 -11.31
C ALA A 279 -2.93 8.02 -11.94
N LYS A 280 -3.24 9.32 -11.81
CA LYS A 280 -2.36 10.41 -12.24
C LYS A 280 -1.00 10.32 -11.55
N LEU A 281 -0.97 10.19 -10.22
CA LEU A 281 0.29 10.09 -9.46
C LEU A 281 1.13 8.86 -9.86
N TYR A 282 0.48 7.74 -10.16
CA TYR A 282 1.17 6.53 -10.62
C TYR A 282 1.85 6.74 -11.98
N THR A 283 1.17 7.40 -12.93
CA THR A 283 1.74 7.73 -14.24
C THR A 283 2.82 8.81 -14.15
N GLU A 284 2.63 9.83 -13.33
CA GLU A 284 3.64 10.89 -13.11
C GLU A 284 4.92 10.35 -12.46
N ALA A 285 4.83 9.26 -11.70
CA ALA A 285 5.99 8.54 -11.18
C ALA A 285 6.71 7.68 -12.24
N GLY A 286 6.28 7.70 -13.50
CA GLY A 286 6.93 7.01 -14.62
C GLY A 286 6.52 5.54 -14.79
N TYR A 287 5.46 5.08 -14.12
CA TYR A 287 5.03 3.69 -14.21
C TYR A 287 3.95 3.48 -15.29
N SER A 288 4.11 2.45 -16.12
CA SER A 288 3.08 2.02 -17.09
C SER A 288 1.93 1.32 -16.38
N THR A 289 0.73 1.46 -16.95
CA THR A 289 -0.47 0.71 -16.57
C THR A 289 -0.42 -0.77 -16.97
N ASP A 290 0.61 -1.20 -17.69
CA ASP A 290 0.73 -2.59 -18.14
C ASP A 290 0.88 -3.59 -16.95
N PRO A 291 0.19 -4.75 -17.02
CA PRO A 291 0.08 -5.72 -15.92
C PRO A 291 1.35 -6.54 -15.61
#